data_AF-A0A970DZH9-F1
#
_entry.id   AF-A0A970DZH9-F1
#
_cell.length_a   1.000
_cell.length_b   1.000
_cell.length_c   1.000
_cell.angle_alpha   90.00
_cell.angle_beta   90.00
_cell.angle_gamma   90.00
#
_symmetry.space_group_name_H-M   'P 1'
#
loop_
_entity.id
_entity.type
_entity.pdbx_description
1 polymer ?
#
loop_
_entity_poly.entity_id
_entity_poly.type
_entity_poly.pdbx_seq_one_letter_code
_entity_poly.pdbx_strand_id
1 'polypeptide(L)'
;MPEYTFYVDAWLVRLGANFLFEYLLLWATAEVTRTSTQTRKLALGALLGTMHYGLYLLASLSIIPFYGVLRFLPTIIAVSLLMVAAAFYPISFVRLARVLGYFYLIGFIGAGAGMAGAFILGSPGVPAYTLGMLIAAGTILITAELGWGVVHQRIVQTVYQVPVRIECFGRSTAVQALIDTGNNLKDPLSRQPVMIVEQRAISSLIPTPVADAVQSLEDGDLSAIDELLGASEWATRLRLIPFSSIGTQHGILLGFRPDAVHIQHRSKNGPTAQPIIAIHPRALDPEGRYDALIPPSMLEQAVAEPITVPKAKGGQQHAPSPHHKA
;
A
#
# COMPACT_ATOMS: atom_id res chain seq x y z
N MET A 1 -14.26 6.56 61.30
CA MET A 1 -14.15 6.30 59.84
C MET A 1 -13.05 7.22 59.34
N PRO A 2 -12.07 6.76 58.55
CA PRO A 2 -11.10 7.68 57.97
C PRO A 2 -11.84 8.74 57.14
N GLU A 3 -11.59 10.02 57.44
CA GLU A 3 -12.11 11.13 56.64
C GLU A 3 -11.27 11.24 55.36
N TYR A 4 -11.89 10.95 54.21
CA TYR A 4 -11.27 11.13 52.91
C TYR A 4 -11.68 12.48 52.33
N THR A 5 -10.72 13.39 52.18
CA THR A 5 -10.94 14.63 51.43
C THR A 5 -10.83 14.33 49.93
N PHE A 6 -11.95 14.45 49.22
CA PHE A 6 -12.03 14.14 47.79
C PHE A 6 -11.82 15.40 46.94
N TYR A 7 -10.66 15.50 46.30
CA TYR A 7 -10.33 16.56 45.34
C TYR A 7 -10.85 16.17 43.94
N VAL A 8 -12.07 16.62 43.62
CA VAL A 8 -12.77 16.30 42.35
C VAL A 8 -11.94 16.72 41.14
N ASP A 9 -11.32 17.89 41.22
CA ASP A 9 -10.43 18.47 40.22
C ASP A 9 -9.22 17.56 39.92
N ALA A 10 -8.54 17.06 40.95
CA ALA A 10 -7.40 16.15 40.79
C ALA A 10 -7.81 14.82 40.13
N TRP A 11 -9.01 14.32 40.43
CA TRP A 11 -9.56 13.11 39.80
C TRP A 11 -9.91 13.33 38.33
N LEU A 12 -10.56 14.45 38.00
CA LEU A 12 -10.87 14.81 36.62
C LEU A 12 -9.60 14.91 35.77
N VAL A 13 -8.53 15.52 36.30
CA VAL A 13 -7.23 15.59 35.62
C VAL A 13 -6.66 14.18 35.38
N ARG A 14 -6.69 13.29 36.38
CA ARG A 14 -6.18 11.92 36.24
C ARG A 14 -6.97 11.10 35.21
N LEU A 15 -8.30 11.19 35.26
CA LEU A 15 -9.18 10.50 34.30
C LEU A 15 -9.00 11.07 32.88
N GLY A 16 -8.87 12.39 32.75
CA GLY A 16 -8.60 13.05 31.47
C GLY A 16 -7.25 12.65 30.88
N ALA A 17 -6.21 12.60 31.70
CA ALA A 17 -4.88 12.14 31.29
C ALA A 17 -4.92 10.66 30.88
N ASN A 18 -5.61 9.80 31.63
CA ASN A 18 -5.79 8.40 31.27
C ASN A 18 -6.52 8.26 29.93
N PHE A 19 -7.62 9.00 29.74
CA PHE A 19 -8.35 8.99 28.47
C PHE A 19 -7.47 9.38 27.28
N LEU A 20 -6.67 10.44 27.43
CA LEU A 20 -5.73 10.85 26.40
C LEU A 20 -4.71 9.74 26.11
N PHE A 21 -4.17 9.09 27.14
CA PHE A 21 -3.20 8.02 26.99
C PHE A 21 -3.80 6.79 26.26
N GLU A 22 -4.98 6.33 26.67
CA GLU A 22 -5.67 5.21 26.02
C GLU A 22 -6.04 5.54 24.57
N TYR A 23 -6.46 6.79 24.32
CA TYR A 23 -6.75 7.27 22.98
C TYR A 23 -5.51 7.27 22.09
N LEU A 24 -4.38 7.82 22.59
CA LEU A 24 -3.11 7.83 21.88
C LEU A 24 -2.62 6.41 21.57
N LEU A 25 -2.77 5.47 22.52
CA LEU A 25 -2.37 4.08 22.34
C LEU A 25 -3.21 3.40 21.24
N LEU A 26 -4.54 3.58 21.26
CA LEU A 26 -5.41 3.04 20.22
C LEU A 26 -5.15 3.70 18.87
N TRP A 27 -4.93 5.01 18.83
CA TRP A 27 -4.57 5.74 17.62
C TRP A 27 -3.24 5.24 17.03
N ALA A 28 -2.18 5.13 17.84
CA ALA A 28 -0.89 4.60 17.42
C ALA A 28 -1.03 3.16 16.90
N THR A 29 -1.84 2.34 17.57
CA THR A 29 -2.14 0.98 17.11
C THR A 29 -2.82 1.00 15.73
N ALA A 30 -3.79 1.89 15.52
CA ALA A 30 -4.46 2.06 14.22
C ALA A 30 -3.46 2.44 13.13
N GLU A 31 -2.54 3.37 13.44
CA GLU A 31 -1.56 3.91 12.52
C GLU A 31 -0.52 2.86 12.10
N VAL A 32 0.06 2.14 13.07
CA VAL A 32 1.05 1.08 12.81
C VAL A 32 0.41 -0.09 12.07
N THR A 33 -0.84 -0.44 12.38
CA THR A 33 -1.53 -1.58 11.74
C THR A 33 -2.27 -1.22 10.46
N ARG A 34 -2.36 0.08 10.12
CA ARG A 34 -3.19 0.63 9.01
C ARG A 34 -4.64 0.16 9.05
N THR A 35 -5.17 -0.04 10.25
CA THR A 35 -6.56 -0.47 10.40
C THR A 35 -7.45 0.76 10.35
N SER A 36 -8.27 0.87 9.29
CA SER A 36 -9.23 1.96 9.15
C SER A 36 -10.18 1.99 10.34
N THR A 37 -10.27 3.14 10.99
CA THR A 37 -11.19 3.40 12.11
C THR A 37 -11.64 4.85 12.10
N GLN A 38 -12.67 5.15 12.87
CA GLN A 38 -13.21 6.51 13.04
C GLN A 38 -12.79 7.04 14.42
N THR A 39 -12.53 8.35 14.51
CA THR A 39 -12.18 9.06 15.75
C THR A 39 -13.14 8.74 16.90
N ARG A 40 -14.45 8.63 16.62
CA ARG A 40 -15.46 8.30 17.63
C ARG A 40 -15.30 6.90 18.21
N LYS A 41 -14.85 5.92 17.39
CA LYS A 41 -14.64 4.54 17.84
C LYS A 41 -13.39 4.42 18.69
N LEU A 42 -12.33 5.15 18.33
CA LEU A 42 -11.15 5.32 19.17
C LEU A 42 -11.51 5.95 20.53
N ALA A 43 -12.32 7.01 20.51
CA ALA A 43 -12.82 7.63 21.74
C ALA A 43 -13.65 6.67 22.58
N LEU A 44 -14.54 5.87 21.98
CA LEU A 44 -15.29 4.83 22.69
C LEU A 44 -14.38 3.78 23.34
N GLY A 45 -13.37 3.30 22.61
CA GLY A 45 -12.36 2.39 23.16
C GLY A 45 -11.60 3.01 24.33
N ALA A 46 -11.15 4.26 24.20
CA ALA A 46 -10.44 4.97 25.26
C ALA A 46 -11.34 5.22 26.49
N LEU A 47 -12.63 5.51 26.28
CA LEU A 47 -13.60 5.64 27.36
C LEU A 47 -13.73 4.33 28.16
N LEU A 48 -13.78 3.17 27.50
CA LEU A 48 -13.85 1.88 28.19
C LEU A 48 -12.65 1.65 29.13
N GLY A 49 -11.43 1.94 28.66
CA GLY A 49 -10.21 1.88 29.48
C GLY A 49 -10.24 2.86 30.66
N THR A 50 -10.62 4.10 30.41
CA THR A 50 -10.72 5.14 31.46
C THR A 50 -11.82 4.84 32.47
N MET A 51 -12.95 4.27 32.06
CA MET A 51 -13.99 3.82 32.99
C MET A 51 -13.47 2.71 33.90
N HIS A 52 -12.73 1.74 33.36
CA HIS A 52 -12.08 0.71 34.17
C HIS A 52 -11.09 1.32 35.18
N TYR A 53 -10.25 2.27 34.75
CA TYR A 53 -9.33 2.98 35.63
C TYR A 53 -10.06 3.76 36.74
N GLY A 54 -11.16 4.45 36.42
CA GLY A 54 -11.99 5.16 37.39
C GLY A 54 -12.62 4.21 38.42
N LEU A 55 -13.15 3.06 37.98
CA LEU A 55 -13.66 2.02 38.88
C LEU A 55 -12.54 1.47 39.79
N TYR A 56 -11.35 1.24 39.23
CA TYR A 56 -10.18 0.82 40.00
C TYR A 56 -9.82 1.85 41.09
N LEU A 57 -9.79 3.15 40.75
CA LEU A 57 -9.52 4.19 41.73
C LEU A 57 -10.56 4.21 42.86
N LEU A 58 -11.85 4.12 42.53
CA LEU A 58 -12.93 4.05 43.52
C LEU A 58 -12.78 2.84 44.44
N ALA A 59 -12.44 1.68 43.88
CA ALA A 59 -12.20 0.47 44.64
C ALA A 59 -10.94 0.57 45.53
N SER A 60 -9.90 1.27 45.07
CA SER A 60 -8.66 1.48 45.85
C SER A 60 -8.88 2.34 47.11
N LEU A 61 -9.89 3.21 47.09
CA LEU A 61 -10.32 3.99 48.24
C LEU A 61 -11.35 3.25 49.13
N SER A 62 -11.60 1.96 48.85
CA SER A 62 -12.62 1.16 49.54
C SER A 62 -14.06 1.69 49.42
N ILE A 63 -14.35 2.49 48.38
CA ILE A 63 -15.71 2.99 48.10
C ILE A 63 -16.59 1.87 47.53
N ILE A 64 -16.00 0.97 46.72
CA ILE A 64 -16.67 -0.19 46.15
C ILE A 64 -15.90 -1.49 46.45
N PRO A 65 -16.57 -2.63 46.68
CA PRO A 65 -15.95 -3.87 47.16
C PRO A 65 -15.31 -4.73 46.05
N PHE A 66 -14.79 -4.11 44.98
CA PHE A 66 -14.31 -4.82 43.78
C PHE A 66 -12.80 -4.67 43.50
N TYR A 67 -12.01 -4.23 44.49
CA TYR A 67 -10.58 -3.95 44.29
C TYR A 67 -9.81 -5.15 43.73
N GLY A 68 -10.04 -6.35 44.27
CA GLY A 68 -9.40 -7.58 43.79
C GLY A 68 -9.75 -7.92 42.35
N VAL A 69 -11.03 -7.84 41.98
CA VAL A 69 -11.52 -8.16 40.62
C VAL A 69 -10.97 -7.17 39.59
N LEU A 70 -10.97 -5.87 39.92
CA LEU A 70 -10.52 -4.81 39.00
C LEU A 70 -9.01 -4.83 38.76
N ARG A 71 -8.20 -5.35 39.71
CA ARG A 71 -6.75 -5.51 39.52
C ARG A 71 -6.38 -6.85 38.86
N PHE A 72 -7.31 -7.81 38.80
CA PHE A 72 -7.03 -9.16 38.33
C PHE A 72 -6.65 -9.16 36.83
N LEU A 73 -5.56 -9.86 36.48
CA LEU A 73 -4.99 -9.83 35.13
C LEU A 73 -5.99 -10.23 34.03
N PRO A 74 -6.81 -11.28 34.17
CA PRO A 74 -7.87 -11.60 33.23
C PRO A 74 -8.89 -10.46 33.00
N THR A 75 -9.21 -9.68 34.03
CA THR A 75 -10.10 -8.51 33.90
C THR A 75 -9.47 -7.45 33.01
N ILE A 76 -8.17 -7.17 33.21
CA ILE A 76 -7.42 -6.20 32.40
C ILE A 76 -7.37 -6.66 30.94
N ILE A 77 -7.10 -7.94 30.69
CA ILE A 77 -7.11 -8.53 29.35
C ILE A 77 -8.50 -8.40 28.71
N ALA A 78 -9.56 -8.74 29.44
CA ALA A 78 -10.93 -8.61 28.94
C ALA A 78 -11.31 -7.17 28.58
N VAL A 79 -10.95 -6.20 29.43
CA VAL A 79 -11.18 -4.76 29.17
C VAL A 79 -10.42 -4.32 27.93
N SER A 80 -9.13 -4.63 27.81
CA SER A 80 -8.34 -4.26 26.62
C SER A 80 -8.87 -4.90 25.33
N LEU A 81 -9.37 -6.15 25.38
CA LEU A 81 -10.05 -6.77 24.25
C LEU A 81 -11.32 -6.01 23.87
N LEU A 82 -12.14 -5.60 24.85
CA LEU A 82 -13.34 -4.78 24.61
C LEU A 82 -12.99 -3.42 24.02
N MET A 83 -11.93 -2.76 24.50
CA MET A 83 -11.45 -1.50 23.95
C MET A 83 -11.06 -1.64 22.47
N VAL A 84 -10.25 -2.64 22.14
CA VAL A 84 -9.81 -2.92 20.77
C VAL A 84 -11.00 -3.32 19.89
N ALA A 85 -11.91 -4.15 20.38
CA ALA A 85 -13.12 -4.51 19.65
C ALA A 85 -14.00 -3.27 19.36
N ALA A 86 -14.23 -2.41 20.34
CA ALA A 86 -15.00 -1.17 20.16
C ALA A 86 -14.33 -0.22 19.15
N ALA A 87 -13.01 -0.12 19.18
CA ALA A 87 -12.24 0.75 18.31
C ALA A 87 -12.17 0.25 16.86
N PHE A 88 -12.04 -1.06 16.63
CA PHE A 88 -11.67 -1.60 15.32
C PHE A 88 -12.70 -2.52 14.65
N TYR A 89 -13.80 -2.88 15.32
CA TYR A 89 -14.87 -3.66 14.68
C TYR A 89 -15.49 -2.90 13.48
N PRO A 90 -15.95 -3.55 12.40
CA PRO A 90 -15.81 -4.97 12.10
C PRO A 90 -14.47 -5.28 11.42
N ILE A 91 -13.72 -6.23 11.97
CA ILE A 91 -12.53 -6.83 11.35
C ILE A 91 -12.51 -8.34 11.60
N SER A 92 -11.80 -9.10 10.75
CA SER A 92 -11.66 -10.54 10.93
C SER A 92 -10.89 -10.89 12.21
N PHE A 93 -11.13 -12.08 12.77
CA PHE A 93 -10.47 -12.52 14.00
C PHE A 93 -8.93 -12.51 13.91
N VAL A 94 -8.38 -12.93 12.76
CA VAL A 94 -6.92 -12.88 12.51
C VAL A 94 -6.38 -11.45 12.56
N ARG A 95 -7.12 -10.49 11.99
CA ARG A 95 -6.73 -9.08 12.03
C ARG A 95 -6.90 -8.50 13.44
N LEU A 96 -7.95 -8.89 14.16
CA LEU A 96 -8.17 -8.47 15.55
C LEU A 96 -7.02 -8.95 16.46
N ALA A 97 -6.62 -10.21 16.34
CA ALA A 97 -5.48 -10.76 17.10
C ALA A 97 -4.17 -10.01 16.79
N ARG A 98 -3.94 -9.67 15.52
CA ARG A 98 -2.79 -8.84 15.12
C ARG A 98 -2.85 -7.45 15.77
N VAL A 99 -3.98 -6.76 15.68
CA VAL A 99 -4.17 -5.42 16.27
C VAL A 99 -3.97 -5.47 17.79
N LEU A 100 -4.52 -6.48 18.46
CA LEU A 100 -4.34 -6.70 19.89
C LEU A 100 -2.86 -6.91 20.27
N GLY A 101 -2.12 -7.68 19.45
CA GLY A 101 -0.69 -7.87 19.64
C GLY A 101 0.10 -6.56 19.56
N TYR A 102 -0.19 -5.71 18.56
CA TYR A 102 0.44 -4.38 18.45
C TYR A 102 0.02 -3.44 19.58
N PHE A 103 -1.25 -3.46 19.99
CA PHE A 103 -1.75 -2.67 21.12
C PHE A 103 -0.94 -2.95 22.38
N TYR A 104 -0.75 -4.23 22.73
CA TYR A 104 0.08 -4.59 23.89
C TYR A 104 1.54 -4.25 23.67
N LEU A 105 2.12 -4.50 22.49
CA LEU A 105 3.52 -4.20 22.21
C LEU A 105 3.83 -2.71 22.40
N ILE A 106 3.04 -1.84 21.76
CA ILE A 106 3.18 -0.38 21.88
C ILE A 106 2.95 0.06 23.33
N GLY A 107 1.94 -0.51 23.99
CA GLY A 107 1.64 -0.25 25.40
C GLY A 107 2.79 -0.63 26.32
N PHE A 108 3.41 -1.80 26.15
CA PHE A 108 4.55 -2.25 26.93
C PHE A 108 5.78 -1.36 26.72
N ILE A 109 6.07 -0.97 25.48
CA ILE A 109 7.18 -0.07 25.16
C ILE A 109 6.93 1.31 25.82
N GLY A 110 5.73 1.87 25.65
CA GLY A 110 5.36 3.15 26.23
C GLY A 110 5.40 3.13 27.77
N ALA A 111 4.75 2.15 28.39
CA ALA A 111 4.72 1.99 29.85
C ALA A 111 6.12 1.73 30.43
N GLY A 112 6.93 0.89 29.77
CA GLY A 112 8.31 0.61 30.16
C GLY A 112 9.19 1.86 30.10
N ALA A 113 9.13 2.62 29.00
CA ALA A 113 9.86 3.86 28.85
C ALA A 113 9.42 4.92 29.88
N GLY A 114 8.12 5.06 30.10
CA GLY A 114 7.60 5.99 31.11
C GLY A 114 7.99 5.62 32.52
N MET A 115 7.95 4.33 32.86
CA MET A 115 8.36 3.85 34.18
C MET A 115 9.87 4.05 34.39
N ALA A 116 10.70 3.69 33.41
CA ALA A 116 12.13 3.97 33.44
C ALA A 116 12.41 5.48 33.60
N GLY A 117 11.74 6.33 32.81
CA GLY A 117 11.86 7.78 32.89
C GLY A 117 11.47 8.34 34.25
N ALA A 118 10.38 7.84 34.86
CA ALA A 118 9.94 8.25 36.19
C ALA A 118 11.00 7.97 37.27
N PHE A 119 11.68 6.84 37.20
CA PHE A 119 12.71 6.45 38.18
C PHE A 119 14.06 7.11 37.92
N ILE A 120 14.43 7.35 36.65
CA ILE A 120 15.70 8.00 36.27
C ILE A 120 15.66 9.50 36.58
N LEU A 121 14.56 10.18 36.26
CA LEU A 121 14.44 11.63 36.43
C LEU A 121 13.89 12.03 37.80
N GLY A 122 13.32 11.06 38.53
CA GLY A 122 12.96 11.20 39.93
C GLY A 122 14.02 10.59 40.83
N SER A 123 13.57 9.91 41.88
CA SER A 123 14.41 9.09 42.75
C SER A 123 13.69 7.78 43.10
N PRO A 124 14.39 6.73 43.55
CA PRO A 124 13.75 5.47 43.97
C PRO A 124 12.68 5.64 45.06
N GLY A 125 12.84 6.62 45.95
CA GLY A 125 11.87 6.92 47.00
C GLY A 125 10.74 7.86 46.58
N VAL A 126 10.96 8.68 45.54
CA VAL A 126 9.96 9.61 44.99
C VAL A 126 10.08 9.62 43.46
N PRO A 127 9.48 8.65 42.76
CA PRO A 127 9.51 8.60 41.31
C PRO A 127 8.71 9.75 40.69
N ALA A 128 9.22 10.32 39.60
CA ALA A 128 8.57 11.42 38.89
C ALA A 128 7.49 10.91 37.91
N TYR A 129 6.40 10.34 38.43
CA TYR A 129 5.37 9.68 37.62
C TYR A 129 4.69 10.58 36.58
N THR A 130 4.58 11.88 36.85
CA THR A 130 4.04 12.86 35.87
C THR A 130 4.95 12.97 34.65
N LEU A 131 6.27 13.06 34.87
CA LEU A 131 7.25 13.12 33.80
C LEU A 131 7.37 11.78 33.08
N GLY A 132 7.30 10.67 33.81
CA GLY A 132 7.20 9.33 33.24
C GLY A 132 5.99 9.16 32.32
N MET A 133 4.83 9.69 32.69
CA MET A 133 3.64 9.68 31.83
C MET A 133 3.86 10.45 30.53
N LEU A 134 4.51 11.62 30.58
CA LEU A 134 4.86 12.39 29.38
C LEU A 134 5.84 11.63 28.48
N ILE A 135 6.83 10.96 29.07
CA ILE A 135 7.78 10.10 28.34
C ILE A 135 7.03 8.95 27.67
N ALA A 136 6.14 8.25 28.38
CA ALA A 136 5.34 7.18 27.81
C ALA A 136 4.51 7.65 26.61
N ALA A 137 3.83 8.81 26.74
CA ALA A 137 3.06 9.40 25.66
C ALA A 137 3.95 9.75 24.45
N GLY A 138 5.12 10.37 24.68
CA GLY A 138 6.10 10.66 23.65
C GLY A 138 6.62 9.39 22.96
N THR A 139 6.91 8.34 23.72
CA THR A 139 7.34 7.04 23.16
C THR A 139 6.27 6.41 22.29
N ILE A 140 4.98 6.50 22.67
CA ILE A 140 3.87 6.00 21.85
C ILE A 140 3.81 6.77 20.52
N LEU A 141 3.92 8.11 20.56
CA LEU A 141 3.94 8.95 19.36
C LEU A 141 5.12 8.62 18.43
N ILE A 142 6.33 8.47 18.99
CA ILE A 142 7.53 8.08 18.21
C ILE A 142 7.36 6.69 17.60
N THR A 143 6.80 5.73 18.36
CA THR A 143 6.55 4.37 17.88
C THR A 143 5.55 4.36 16.73
N ALA A 144 4.52 5.22 16.79
CA ALA A 144 3.56 5.40 15.70
C ALA A 144 4.23 5.94 14.44
N GLU A 145 5.06 6.99 14.57
CA GLU A 145 5.78 7.62 13.45
C GLU A 145 6.80 6.65 12.78
N LEU A 146 7.59 5.94 13.59
CA LEU A 146 8.53 4.93 13.07
C LEU A 146 7.80 3.75 12.42
N GLY A 147 6.71 3.30 13.03
CA GLY A 147 5.87 2.24 12.48
C GLY A 147 5.23 2.64 11.15
N TRP A 148 4.84 3.91 10.99
CA TRP A 148 4.37 4.46 9.71
C TRP A 148 5.44 4.36 8.62
N GLY A 149 6.68 4.77 8.90
CA GLY A 149 7.79 4.75 7.94
C GLY A 149 8.14 3.35 7.43
N VAL A 150 8.28 2.38 8.34
CA VAL A 150 8.61 0.98 7.99
C VAL A 150 7.49 0.31 7.20
N VAL A 151 6.23 0.57 7.57
CA VAL A 151 5.07 0.00 6.87
C VAL A 151 4.87 0.65 5.51
N HIS A 152 5.11 1.96 5.38
CA HIS A 152 5.05 2.65 4.09
C HIS A 152 6.04 2.06 3.09
N GLN A 153 7.31 1.88 3.49
CA GLN A 153 8.32 1.24 2.63
C GLN A 153 7.93 -0.17 2.17
N ARG A 154 7.35 -0.98 3.07
CA ARG A 154 6.96 -2.36 2.77
C ARG A 154 5.71 -2.47 1.89
N ILE A 155 4.76 -1.56 2.07
CA ILE A 155 3.56 -1.46 1.22
C ILE A 155 3.93 -0.98 -0.18
N VAL A 156 4.80 0.02 -0.31
CA VAL A 156 5.32 0.50 -1.61
C VAL A 156 5.92 -0.68 -2.39
N GLN A 157 6.81 -1.45 -1.78
CA GLN A 157 7.45 -2.59 -2.45
C GLN A 157 6.47 -3.71 -2.87
N THR A 158 5.40 -3.94 -2.11
CA THR A 158 4.46 -5.07 -2.36
C THR A 158 3.23 -4.67 -3.18
N VAL A 159 2.83 -3.39 -3.19
CA VAL A 159 1.63 -2.91 -3.90
C VAL A 159 1.97 -2.37 -5.28
N TYR A 160 3.19 -1.88 -5.52
CA TYR A 160 3.58 -1.38 -6.83
C TYR A 160 4.16 -2.46 -7.75
N GLN A 161 4.31 -3.71 -7.31
CA GLN A 161 4.75 -4.80 -8.19
C GLN A 161 3.54 -5.58 -8.72
N VAL A 162 3.37 -5.61 -10.04
CA VAL A 162 2.26 -6.29 -10.73
C VAL A 162 2.79 -7.26 -11.80
N PRO A 163 2.30 -8.50 -11.86
CA PRO A 163 2.63 -9.41 -12.96
C PRO A 163 1.92 -8.97 -14.23
N VAL A 164 2.66 -8.99 -15.33
CA VAL A 164 2.20 -8.49 -16.64
C VAL A 164 2.50 -9.54 -17.69
N ARG A 165 1.51 -9.83 -18.54
CA ARG A 165 1.68 -10.70 -19.70
C ARG A 165 1.69 -9.86 -20.97
N ILE A 166 2.76 -9.97 -21.75
CA ILE A 166 2.95 -9.28 -23.02
C ILE A 166 2.76 -10.29 -24.14
N GLU A 167 1.97 -9.95 -25.16
CA GLU A 167 1.72 -10.78 -26.33
C GLU A 167 2.12 -10.07 -27.62
N CYS A 168 2.87 -10.76 -28.48
CA CYS A 168 3.33 -10.24 -29.76
C CYS A 168 3.56 -11.39 -30.75
N PHE A 169 3.01 -11.29 -31.96
CA PHE A 169 3.12 -12.29 -33.04
C PHE A 169 2.75 -13.71 -32.58
N GLY A 170 1.71 -13.84 -31.75
CA GLY A 170 1.23 -15.12 -31.21
C GLY A 170 2.14 -15.76 -30.15
N ARG A 171 3.22 -15.08 -29.74
CA ARG A 171 4.05 -15.47 -28.59
C ARG A 171 3.68 -14.63 -27.37
N SER A 172 3.90 -15.17 -26.17
CA SER A 172 3.61 -14.45 -24.93
C SER A 172 4.69 -14.68 -23.86
N THR A 173 5.00 -13.64 -23.10
CA THR A 173 5.92 -13.71 -21.96
C THR A 173 5.33 -12.99 -20.74
N ALA A 174 5.58 -13.53 -19.55
CA ALA A 174 5.22 -12.89 -18.29
C ALA A 174 6.43 -12.18 -17.69
N VAL A 175 6.23 -10.96 -17.23
CA VAL A 175 7.25 -10.13 -16.57
C VAL A 175 6.71 -9.57 -15.27
N GLN A 176 7.59 -9.30 -14.32
CA GLN A 176 7.23 -8.59 -13.09
C GLN A 176 7.47 -7.10 -13.28
N ALA A 177 6.42 -6.28 -13.23
CA ALA A 177 6.53 -4.85 -13.45
C ALA A 177 6.40 -4.05 -12.14
N LEU A 178 7.18 -2.98 -12.01
CA LEU A 178 7.03 -1.95 -10.98
C LEU A 178 6.21 -0.78 -11.54
N ILE A 179 5.18 -0.36 -10.82
CA ILE A 179 4.43 0.87 -11.10
C ILE A 179 5.32 2.05 -10.73
N ASP A 180 5.74 2.80 -11.74
CA ASP A 180 6.68 3.90 -11.62
C ASP A 180 5.97 5.22 -11.88
N THR A 181 5.70 5.98 -10.82
CA THR A 181 5.09 7.31 -10.90
C THR A 181 5.99 8.35 -11.59
N GLY A 182 7.30 8.09 -11.70
CA GLY A 182 8.25 8.95 -12.41
C GLY A 182 8.26 8.73 -13.93
N ASN A 183 7.75 7.59 -14.41
CA ASN A 183 7.66 7.32 -15.83
C ASN A 183 6.49 8.11 -16.45
N ASN A 184 6.82 9.14 -17.23
CA ASN A 184 5.86 9.93 -18.01
C ASN A 184 6.13 9.83 -19.53
N LEU A 185 6.77 8.74 -19.96
CA LEU A 185 7.08 8.52 -21.37
C LEU A 185 5.79 8.32 -22.17
N LYS A 186 5.78 8.93 -23.35
CA LYS A 186 4.69 8.84 -24.31
C LYS A 186 5.26 8.57 -25.69
N ASP A 187 4.57 7.74 -26.45
CA ASP A 187 4.85 7.56 -27.87
C ASP A 187 4.68 8.92 -28.58
N PRO A 188 5.71 9.43 -29.29
CA PRO A 188 5.59 10.69 -30.02
C PRO A 188 4.50 10.66 -31.10
N LEU A 189 4.16 9.50 -31.64
CA LEU A 189 3.16 9.36 -32.69
C LEU A 189 1.73 9.23 -32.13
N SER A 190 1.48 8.20 -31.31
CA SER A 190 0.13 7.92 -30.80
C SER A 190 -0.21 8.62 -29.49
N ARG A 191 0.77 9.23 -28.81
CA ARG A 191 0.66 9.80 -27.46
C ARG A 191 0.26 8.78 -26.38
N GLN A 192 0.26 7.49 -26.70
CA GLN A 192 0.01 6.41 -25.76
C GLN A 192 1.12 6.33 -24.71
N PRO A 193 0.80 5.88 -23.48
CA PRO A 193 1.80 5.66 -22.45
C PRO A 193 2.80 4.57 -22.88
N VAL A 194 4.03 4.70 -22.40
CA VAL A 194 5.12 3.78 -22.70
C VAL A 194 5.50 2.96 -21.46
N MET A 195 5.40 1.64 -21.58
CA MET A 195 5.99 0.69 -20.65
C MET A 195 7.47 0.51 -20.98
N ILE A 196 8.36 0.49 -19.99
CA ILE A 196 9.78 0.15 -20.22
C ILE A 196 9.98 -1.30 -19.77
N VAL A 197 10.62 -2.14 -20.59
CA VAL A 197 10.85 -3.55 -20.27
C VAL A 197 12.30 -3.91 -20.59
N GLU A 198 12.92 -4.69 -19.72
CA GLU A 198 14.27 -5.20 -19.96
C GLU A 198 14.31 -6.12 -21.18
N GLN A 199 15.33 -5.94 -22.01
CA GLN A 199 15.54 -6.74 -23.22
C GLN A 199 15.62 -8.23 -22.90
N ARG A 200 16.34 -8.62 -21.83
CA ARG A 200 16.47 -10.02 -21.40
C ARG A 200 15.11 -10.67 -21.14
N ALA A 201 14.17 -9.93 -20.56
CA ALA A 201 12.87 -10.42 -20.15
C ALA A 201 11.92 -10.68 -21.33
N ILE A 202 12.14 -10.04 -22.49
CA ILE A 202 11.32 -10.18 -23.70
C ILE A 202 12.06 -10.81 -24.88
N SER A 203 13.24 -11.39 -24.64
CA SER A 203 14.09 -12.02 -25.66
C SER A 203 13.38 -13.07 -26.53
N SER A 204 12.35 -13.75 -26.00
CA SER A 204 11.56 -14.71 -26.76
C SER A 204 10.51 -14.09 -27.71
N LEU A 205 10.17 -12.81 -27.50
CA LEU A 205 9.18 -12.05 -28.26
C LEU A 205 9.81 -11.26 -29.41
N ILE A 206 11.04 -10.77 -29.24
CA ILE A 206 11.74 -9.96 -30.23
C ILE A 206 12.69 -10.81 -31.08
N PRO A 207 12.82 -10.55 -32.39
CA PRO A 207 13.80 -11.23 -33.23
C PRO A 207 15.21 -10.66 -33.01
N THR A 208 16.25 -11.43 -33.34
CA THR A 208 17.66 -11.04 -33.18
C THR A 208 18.00 -9.66 -33.77
N PRO A 209 17.54 -9.28 -34.99
CA PRO A 209 17.84 -7.95 -35.53
C PRO A 209 17.29 -6.80 -34.68
N VAL A 210 16.14 -6.99 -34.02
CA VAL A 210 15.59 -5.98 -33.10
C VAL A 210 16.41 -5.92 -31.83
N ALA A 211 16.86 -7.07 -31.32
CA ALA A 211 17.73 -7.10 -30.15
C ALA A 211 19.06 -6.40 -30.41
N ASP A 212 19.68 -6.66 -31.56
CA ASP A 212 20.95 -6.06 -31.94
C ASP A 212 20.82 -4.53 -32.08
N ALA A 213 19.74 -4.06 -32.71
CA ALA A 213 19.51 -2.62 -32.85
C ALA A 213 19.25 -1.90 -31.53
N VAL A 214 18.68 -2.55 -30.51
CA VAL A 214 18.57 -1.97 -29.15
C VAL A 214 19.95 -1.70 -28.58
N GLN A 215 20.90 -2.62 -28.79
CA GLN A 215 22.27 -2.49 -28.31
C GLN A 215 23.03 -1.41 -29.10
N SER A 216 22.93 -1.41 -30.43
CA SER A 216 23.55 -0.39 -31.29
C SER A 216 23.06 1.02 -30.97
N LEU A 217 21.76 1.16 -30.67
CA LEU A 217 21.18 2.46 -30.29
C LEU A 217 21.70 2.96 -28.94
N GLU A 218 21.99 2.06 -28.00
CA GLU A 218 22.63 2.40 -26.73
C GLU A 218 24.05 2.94 -26.94
N ASP A 219 24.77 2.38 -27.91
CA ASP A 219 26.11 2.80 -28.31
C ASP A 219 26.11 4.06 -29.21
N GLY A 220 24.92 4.58 -29.56
CA GLY A 220 24.73 5.80 -30.35
C GLY A 220 24.75 5.59 -31.87
N ASP A 221 24.73 4.35 -32.35
CA ASP A 221 24.68 4.04 -33.78
C ASP A 221 23.24 3.89 -34.27
N LEU A 222 22.81 4.87 -35.09
CA LEU A 222 21.46 4.92 -35.66
C LEU A 222 21.30 4.10 -36.95
N SER A 223 22.40 3.64 -37.56
CA SER A 223 22.37 2.96 -38.87
C SER A 223 21.65 1.60 -38.83
N ALA A 224 21.68 0.92 -37.68
CA ALA A 224 20.98 -0.35 -37.45
C ALA A 224 19.44 -0.22 -37.58
N ILE A 225 18.89 0.99 -37.45
CA ILE A 225 17.45 1.24 -37.59
C ILE A 225 17.03 1.16 -39.07
N ASP A 226 17.87 1.65 -39.99
CA ASP A 226 17.55 1.68 -41.42
C ASP A 226 17.42 0.26 -41.99
N GLU A 227 18.27 -0.66 -41.52
CA GLU A 227 18.21 -2.08 -41.87
C GLU A 227 16.91 -2.75 -41.37
N LEU A 228 16.45 -2.39 -40.17
CA LEU A 228 15.20 -2.92 -39.59
C LEU A 228 13.95 -2.45 -40.36
N LEU A 229 13.96 -1.21 -40.85
CA LEU A 229 12.84 -0.61 -41.57
C LEU A 229 12.68 -1.16 -43.00
N GLY A 230 13.77 -1.61 -43.62
CA GLY A 230 13.78 -2.04 -45.02
C GLY A 230 13.23 -3.43 -45.32
N ALA A 231 13.18 -4.35 -44.34
CA ALA A 231 13.00 -5.78 -44.64
C ALA A 231 12.15 -6.60 -43.63
N SER A 232 11.58 -5.99 -42.59
CA SER A 232 10.94 -6.75 -41.49
C SER A 232 9.44 -6.48 -41.32
N GLU A 233 8.69 -7.50 -40.90
CA GLU A 233 7.30 -7.35 -40.41
C GLU A 233 7.21 -6.42 -39.17
N TRP A 234 8.35 -6.14 -38.53
CA TRP A 234 8.49 -5.26 -37.37
C TRP A 234 8.50 -3.77 -37.74
N ALA A 235 8.83 -3.41 -38.99
CA ALA A 235 8.98 -2.01 -39.42
C ALA A 235 7.77 -1.12 -39.07
N THR A 236 6.54 -1.66 -39.16
CA THR A 236 5.31 -0.91 -38.85
C THR A 236 5.04 -0.74 -37.36
N ARG A 237 5.61 -1.61 -36.52
CA ARG A 237 5.40 -1.67 -35.08
C ARG A 237 6.47 -0.94 -34.29
N LEU A 238 7.67 -0.79 -34.85
CA LEU A 238 8.79 -0.11 -34.18
C LEU A 238 8.48 1.38 -33.95
N ARG A 239 8.98 1.91 -32.84
CA ARG A 239 8.82 3.29 -32.40
C ARG A 239 10.15 3.77 -31.82
N LEU A 240 10.55 4.99 -32.17
CA LEU A 240 11.62 5.69 -31.47
C LEU A 240 11.01 6.59 -30.42
N ILE A 241 11.43 6.42 -29.17
CA ILE A 241 10.83 7.08 -28.01
C ILE A 241 11.91 7.96 -27.39
N PRO A 242 11.87 9.27 -27.64
CA PRO A 242 12.75 10.21 -26.98
C PRO A 242 12.49 10.20 -25.47
N PHE A 243 13.56 10.20 -24.68
CA PHE A 243 13.48 10.30 -23.23
C PHE A 243 14.54 11.23 -22.66
N SER A 244 14.26 11.72 -21.46
CA SER A 244 15.23 12.42 -20.63
C SER A 244 15.20 11.78 -19.24
N SER A 245 16.38 11.57 -18.67
CA SER A 245 16.56 11.01 -17.34
C SER A 245 17.70 11.73 -16.61
N ILE A 246 17.88 11.41 -15.33
CA ILE A 246 19.03 11.90 -14.57
C ILE A 246 20.28 11.29 -15.18
N GLY A 247 21.10 12.12 -15.83
CA GLY A 247 22.32 11.70 -16.53
C GLY A 247 22.19 11.58 -18.06
N THR A 248 20.99 11.69 -18.63
CA THR A 248 20.78 11.63 -20.08
C THR A 248 19.75 12.67 -20.52
N GLN A 249 20.20 13.72 -21.22
CA GLN A 249 19.31 14.82 -21.62
C GLN A 249 18.54 14.55 -22.93
N HIS A 250 19.13 13.81 -23.87
CA HIS A 250 18.56 13.54 -25.20
C HIS A 250 18.69 12.05 -25.57
N GLY A 251 18.11 11.18 -24.75
CA GLY A 251 18.15 9.74 -24.99
C GLY A 251 17.06 9.29 -25.98
N ILE A 252 17.29 8.16 -26.63
CA ILE A 252 16.29 7.49 -27.48
C ILE A 252 16.20 6.03 -27.05
N LEU A 253 14.98 5.53 -26.85
CA LEU A 253 14.69 4.11 -26.68
C LEU A 253 14.03 3.57 -27.94
N LEU A 254 14.44 2.37 -28.35
CA LEU A 254 13.69 1.59 -29.33
C LEU A 254 12.53 0.92 -28.61
N GLY A 255 11.33 1.11 -29.14
CA GLY A 255 10.13 0.44 -28.67
C GLY A 255 9.35 -0.21 -29.79
N PHE A 256 8.32 -0.95 -29.43
CA PHE A 256 7.42 -1.59 -30.36
C PHE A 256 5.99 -1.60 -29.85
N ARG A 257 5.03 -1.70 -30.78
CA ARG A 257 3.62 -1.92 -30.47
C ARG A 257 3.31 -3.42 -30.35
N PRO A 258 3.00 -3.94 -29.14
CA PRO A 258 2.57 -5.32 -28.93
C PRO A 258 1.16 -5.56 -29.48
N ASP A 259 0.72 -6.83 -29.50
CA ASP A 259 -0.67 -7.17 -29.82
C ASP A 259 -1.59 -6.91 -28.61
N ALA A 260 -1.12 -7.29 -27.42
CA ALA A 260 -1.83 -7.07 -26.17
C ALA A 260 -0.88 -7.04 -24.97
N VAL A 261 -1.27 -6.27 -23.96
CA VAL A 261 -0.65 -6.29 -22.63
C VAL A 261 -1.74 -6.50 -21.58
N HIS A 262 -1.58 -7.56 -20.79
CA HIS A 262 -2.51 -7.90 -19.71
C HIS A 262 -1.85 -7.63 -18.36
N ILE A 263 -2.37 -6.67 -17.62
CA ILE A 263 -1.87 -6.31 -16.29
C ILE A 263 -2.70 -7.09 -15.27
N GLN A 264 -2.11 -8.06 -14.57
CA GLN A 264 -2.85 -8.81 -13.55
C GLN A 264 -3.00 -7.98 -12.28
N HIS A 265 -4.17 -7.36 -12.12
CA HIS A 265 -4.57 -6.73 -10.86
C HIS A 265 -5.38 -7.70 -9.99
N ARG A 266 -5.44 -7.49 -8.67
CA ARG A 266 -6.00 -8.40 -7.63
C ARG A 266 -7.45 -8.89 -7.85
N SER A 267 -8.16 -8.41 -8.86
CA SER A 267 -9.48 -8.92 -9.28
C SER A 267 -9.36 -9.44 -10.72
N LYS A 268 -9.68 -10.73 -10.92
CA LYS A 268 -9.73 -11.54 -12.16
C LYS A 268 -9.46 -10.81 -13.49
N ASN A 269 -8.58 -11.41 -14.31
CA ASN A 269 -8.18 -10.98 -15.66
C ASN A 269 -8.15 -9.47 -15.78
N GLY A 270 -7.07 -8.90 -15.25
CA GLY A 270 -6.91 -7.47 -15.29
C GLY A 270 -6.87 -6.95 -16.74
N PRO A 271 -7.10 -5.66 -16.87
CA PRO A 271 -7.52 -5.07 -18.12
C PRO A 271 -6.44 -5.15 -19.22
N THR A 272 -6.92 -5.23 -20.46
CA THR A 272 -6.06 -5.34 -21.65
C THR A 272 -5.79 -3.94 -22.18
N ALA A 273 -4.53 -3.54 -22.18
CA ALA A 273 -4.08 -2.29 -22.78
C ALA A 273 -3.25 -2.60 -24.03
N GLN A 274 -3.16 -1.65 -24.95
CA GLN A 274 -2.23 -1.68 -26.07
C GLN A 274 -1.21 -0.53 -25.94
N PRO A 275 -0.38 -0.52 -24.89
CA PRO A 275 0.64 0.51 -24.74
C PRO A 275 1.79 0.28 -25.71
N ILE A 276 2.67 1.27 -25.86
CA ILE A 276 3.97 1.05 -26.50
C ILE A 276 4.94 0.47 -25.47
N ILE A 277 5.74 -0.51 -25.88
CA ILE A 277 6.80 -1.09 -25.04
C ILE A 277 8.13 -0.54 -25.52
N ALA A 278 8.83 0.23 -24.70
CA ALA A 278 10.23 0.59 -24.86
C ALA A 278 11.12 -0.53 -24.31
N ILE A 279 12.17 -0.88 -25.05
CA ILE A 279 13.12 -1.92 -24.67
C ILE A 279 14.34 -1.26 -24.02
N HIS A 280 14.68 -1.67 -22.81
CA HIS A 280 15.89 -1.24 -22.11
C HIS A 280 16.96 -2.35 -22.16
N PRO A 281 18.18 -2.07 -22.65
CA PRO A 281 19.22 -3.10 -22.80
C PRO A 281 19.76 -3.63 -21.45
N ARG A 282 19.69 -2.83 -20.39
CA ARG A 282 20.25 -3.18 -19.07
C ARG A 282 19.17 -3.62 -18.08
N ALA A 283 19.61 -4.25 -17.00
CA ALA A 283 18.77 -4.53 -15.85
C ALA A 283 18.32 -3.24 -15.15
N LEU A 284 17.03 -3.12 -14.88
CA LEU A 284 16.36 -2.01 -14.21
C LEU A 284 16.50 -2.09 -12.68
N ASP A 285 16.55 -3.31 -12.12
CA ASP A 285 16.80 -3.56 -10.69
C ASP A 285 18.03 -4.47 -10.55
N PRO A 286 19.12 -4.02 -9.89
CA PRO A 286 20.29 -4.86 -9.63
C PRO A 286 19.98 -6.11 -8.81
N GLU A 287 18.92 -6.08 -8.00
CA GLU A 287 18.43 -7.22 -7.21
C GLU A 287 17.47 -8.13 -7.99
N GLY A 288 17.07 -7.76 -9.22
CA GLY A 288 16.22 -8.57 -10.10
C GLY A 288 14.78 -8.75 -9.60
N ARG A 289 14.24 -7.83 -8.81
CA ARG A 289 12.87 -7.93 -8.25
C ARG A 289 11.78 -7.55 -9.24
N TYR A 290 12.12 -6.80 -10.29
CA TYR A 290 11.23 -6.44 -11.37
C TYR A 290 12.04 -6.29 -12.67
N ASP A 291 11.39 -6.54 -13.79
CA ASP A 291 11.99 -6.49 -15.13
C ASP A 291 11.29 -5.46 -16.04
N ALA A 292 10.34 -4.69 -15.49
CA ALA A 292 9.59 -3.68 -16.25
C ALA A 292 9.15 -2.50 -15.37
N LEU A 293 8.95 -1.33 -16.00
CA LEU A 293 8.38 -0.12 -15.40
C LEU A 293 7.08 0.27 -16.12
N ILE A 294 6.02 0.49 -15.34
CA ILE A 294 4.67 0.81 -15.81
C ILE A 294 4.25 2.19 -15.30
N PRO A 295 3.90 3.15 -16.18
CA PRO A 295 3.28 4.39 -15.74
C PRO A 295 1.89 4.13 -15.11
N PRO A 296 1.51 4.86 -14.03
CA PRO A 296 0.21 4.71 -13.37
C PRO A 296 -0.99 4.90 -14.31
N SER A 297 -0.84 5.76 -15.32
CA SER A 297 -1.89 6.04 -16.32
C SER A 297 -2.34 4.80 -17.10
N MET A 298 -1.48 3.79 -17.24
CA MET A 298 -1.88 2.52 -17.86
C MET A 298 -2.81 1.70 -16.97
N LEU A 299 -2.67 1.78 -15.65
CA LEU A 299 -3.64 1.13 -14.76
C LEU A 299 -5.00 1.81 -14.82
N GLU A 300 -5.01 3.14 -14.90
CA GLU A 300 -6.25 3.93 -14.97
C GLU A 300 -7.02 3.69 -16.28
N GLN A 301 -6.34 3.72 -17.42
CA GLN A 301 -6.95 3.46 -18.74
C GLN A 301 -7.57 2.06 -18.80
N ALA A 302 -6.85 1.11 -18.24
CA ALA A 302 -7.25 -0.27 -18.28
C ALA A 302 -8.46 -0.51 -17.35
N VAL A 303 -8.59 0.22 -16.23
CA VAL A 303 -9.81 0.19 -15.38
C VAL A 303 -11.00 0.92 -16.04
N ALA A 304 -10.76 1.93 -16.89
CA ALA A 304 -11.79 2.75 -17.51
C ALA A 304 -12.44 2.13 -18.78
N GLU A 305 -11.76 1.23 -19.50
CA GLU A 305 -12.26 0.63 -20.74
C GLU A 305 -12.60 -0.87 -20.62
N PRO A 306 -13.87 -1.24 -20.39
CA PRO A 306 -14.39 -2.51 -20.86
C PRO A 306 -14.71 -2.38 -22.35
N ILE A 307 -13.75 -2.71 -23.22
CA ILE A 307 -13.94 -2.66 -24.69
C ILE A 307 -15.10 -3.59 -25.08
N THR A 308 -16.20 -2.99 -25.53
CA THR A 308 -17.29 -3.66 -26.24
C THR A 308 -16.87 -3.83 -27.70
N VAL A 309 -16.62 -5.07 -28.12
CA VAL A 309 -16.35 -5.39 -29.53
C VAL A 309 -17.63 -5.11 -30.35
N PRO A 310 -17.59 -4.33 -31.44
CA PRO A 310 -18.75 -4.16 -32.30
C PRO A 310 -19.02 -5.48 -33.03
N LYS A 311 -20.20 -6.08 -32.79
CA LYS A 311 -20.70 -7.18 -33.62
C LYS A 311 -20.82 -6.69 -35.06
N ALA A 312 -20.00 -7.24 -35.95
CA ALA A 312 -20.20 -7.13 -37.39
C ALA A 312 -21.65 -7.53 -37.73
N LYS A 313 -22.44 -6.59 -38.25
CA LYS A 313 -23.73 -6.90 -38.86
C LYS A 313 -23.46 -7.66 -40.16
N GLY A 314 -23.44 -8.98 -40.05
CA GLY A 314 -23.54 -9.88 -41.21
C GLY A 314 -24.85 -9.58 -41.95
N GLY A 315 -24.73 -9.31 -43.25
CA GLY A 315 -25.85 -9.11 -44.14
C GLY A 315 -26.73 -10.34 -44.22
N GLN A 316 -28.05 -10.14 -44.21
CA GLN A 316 -29.01 -11.13 -44.69
C GLN A 316 -29.63 -10.61 -45.98
N GLN A 317 -29.30 -11.30 -47.06
CA GLN A 317 -30.02 -11.26 -48.33
C GLN A 317 -31.27 -12.16 -48.22
N HIS A 318 -32.41 -11.60 -48.65
CA HIS A 318 -33.52 -12.22 -49.40
C HIS A 318 -34.18 -13.53 -48.92
N ALA A 319 -35.49 -13.44 -48.63
CA ALA A 319 -36.53 -14.28 -49.26
C ALA A 319 -37.91 -13.57 -49.22
N PRO A 320 -38.74 -13.64 -50.28
CA PRO A 320 -40.02 -12.96 -50.37
C PRO A 320 -41.16 -13.78 -49.72
N SER A 321 -42.15 -13.07 -49.18
CA SER A 321 -43.36 -13.63 -48.56
C SER A 321 -44.39 -14.00 -49.63
N PRO A 322 -45.04 -15.19 -49.60
CA PRO A 322 -46.21 -15.46 -50.42
C PRO A 322 -47.49 -15.07 -49.67
N HIS A 323 -48.40 -14.46 -50.41
CA HIS A 323 -49.79 -14.19 -50.05
C HIS A 323 -50.52 -15.39 -49.40
N HIS A 324 -51.26 -15.14 -48.31
CA HIS A 324 -52.62 -15.69 -48.20
C HIS A 324 -53.58 -14.84 -47.35
N LYS A 325 -54.82 -14.83 -47.84
CA LYS A 325 -56.01 -14.05 -47.47
C LYS A 325 -56.53 -14.35 -46.05
N ALA A 326 -57.08 -13.32 -45.40
CA ALA A 326 -58.47 -13.26 -44.94
C ALA A 326 -58.84 -11.78 -44.73
#